data_AF-A0A0C3SB22-F1
#
_entry.id   AF-A0A0C3SB22-F1
#
_cell.length_a   1.000
_cell.length_b   1.000
_cell.length_c   1.000
_cell.angle_alpha   90.00
_cell.angle_beta   90.00
_cell.angle_gamma   90.00
#
_symmetry.space_group_name_H-M   'P 1'
#
loop_
_entity.id
_entity.type
_entity.pdbx_description
1 polymer ?
#
loop_
_entity_poly.entity_id
_entity_poly.type
_entity_poly.pdbx_seq_one_letter_code
_entity_poly.pdbx_strand_id
1 'polypeptide(L)'
;MPDRILYNRLKTIGFELYPVEDSVNKHFLFSRYFFSQRFGGSFVKTFPKPSAKMLERHGIDDLGFFSLLYNPHAPQVPGAPGLIYSCQDTVGELQSRRMFVRLDDEQWLYVGRHTFTAAPLAHGG
;
A
#
# COMPACT_ATOMS: atom_id res chain seq x y z
N MET A 1 10.62 -2.82 23.48
CA MET A 1 9.24 -2.35 23.74
C MET A 1 8.80 -1.41 22.62
N PRO A 2 8.09 -1.90 21.57
CA PRO A 2 7.24 -0.98 20.78
C PRO A 2 5.90 -1.55 20.27
N ASP A 3 5.76 -2.87 20.09
CA ASP A 3 4.68 -3.44 19.28
C ASP A 3 3.29 -3.27 19.90
N ARG A 4 3.19 -3.30 21.24
CA ARG A 4 1.89 -3.25 21.94
C ARG A 4 1.12 -1.94 21.72
N ILE A 5 1.82 -0.81 21.63
CA ILE A 5 1.20 0.50 21.35
C ILE A 5 0.71 0.53 19.89
N LEU A 6 1.50 -0.05 18.99
CA LEU A 6 1.17 -0.11 17.58
C LEU A 6 -0.06 -0.99 17.29
N TYR A 7 -0.13 -2.18 17.90
CA TYR A 7 -1.30 -3.05 17.86
C TYR A 7 -2.55 -2.36 18.43
N ASN A 8 -2.41 -1.55 19.48
CA ASN A 8 -3.54 -0.80 20.01
C ASN A 8 -4.09 0.27 19.03
N ARG A 9 -3.26 0.85 18.15
CA ARG A 9 -3.73 1.78 17.11
C ARG A 9 -4.51 1.07 15.99
N LEU A 10 -4.14 -0.18 15.68
CA LEU A 10 -4.83 -1.01 14.70
C LEU A 10 -6.22 -1.46 15.18
N LYS A 11 -6.47 -1.54 16.50
CA LYS A 11 -7.80 -1.90 17.05
C LYS A 11 -8.92 -0.97 16.56
N THR A 12 -8.62 0.30 16.27
CA THR A 12 -9.62 1.28 15.83
C THR A 12 -10.14 1.00 14.42
N ILE A 13 -9.39 0.30 13.57
CA ILE A 13 -9.77 -0.05 12.19
C ILE A 13 -10.21 -1.52 12.04
N GLY A 14 -10.16 -2.30 13.12
CA GLY A 14 -10.34 -3.76 13.07
C GLY A 14 -9.11 -4.48 12.51
N PHE A 15 -8.99 -5.77 12.79
CA PHE A 15 -7.92 -6.65 12.26
C PHE A 15 -8.43 -7.61 11.18
N GLU A 16 -9.68 -7.44 10.75
CA GLU A 16 -10.30 -8.35 9.80
C GLU A 16 -9.68 -8.19 8.42
N LEU A 17 -9.53 -9.32 7.72
CA LEU A 17 -9.09 -9.31 6.33
C LEU A 17 -10.27 -8.87 5.46
N TYR A 18 -10.08 -7.76 4.73
CA TYR A 18 -11.06 -7.30 3.76
C TYR A 18 -10.95 -8.12 2.47
N PRO A 19 -12.07 -8.48 1.83
CA PRO A 19 -12.04 -9.15 0.54
C PRO A 19 -11.27 -8.33 -0.50
N VAL A 20 -10.20 -8.90 -1.04
CA VAL A 20 -9.55 -8.37 -2.25
C VAL A 20 -10.31 -8.88 -3.47
N GLU A 21 -10.54 -8.01 -4.46
CA GLU A 21 -11.24 -8.33 -5.71
C GLU A 21 -10.80 -9.69 -6.28
N ASP A 22 -11.78 -10.56 -6.55
CA ASP A 22 -11.55 -11.96 -6.95
C ASP A 22 -10.88 -12.11 -8.33
N SER A 23 -10.89 -11.05 -9.14
CA SER A 23 -10.23 -11.03 -10.46
C SER A 23 -8.70 -10.93 -10.37
N VAL A 24 -8.14 -10.58 -9.21
CA VAL A 24 -6.68 -10.51 -9.02
C VAL A 24 -6.18 -11.78 -8.33
N ASN A 25 -5.22 -12.46 -8.95
CA ASN A 25 -4.55 -13.56 -8.28
C ASN A 25 -3.78 -13.03 -7.07
N LYS A 26 -4.32 -13.30 -5.88
CA LYS A 26 -3.85 -12.84 -4.56
C LYS A 26 -2.47 -13.39 -4.18
N HIS A 27 -1.89 -14.28 -4.99
CA HIS A 27 -0.56 -14.87 -4.79
C HIS A 27 0.39 -14.58 -5.96
N PHE A 28 -0.04 -13.78 -6.94
CA PHE A 28 0.82 -13.45 -8.07
C PHE A 28 1.87 -12.42 -7.64
N LEU A 29 3.13 -12.85 -7.71
CA LEU A 29 4.29 -12.00 -7.47
C LEU A 29 4.82 -11.47 -8.80
N PHE A 30 5.29 -10.24 -8.80
CA PHE A 30 5.87 -9.62 -9.98
C PHE A 30 7.04 -8.71 -9.62
N SER A 31 7.93 -8.50 -10.58
CA SER A 31 9.03 -7.55 -10.42
C SER A 31 8.55 -6.12 -10.64
N ARG A 32 9.06 -5.20 -9.82
CA ARG A 32 8.74 -3.77 -9.92
C ARG A 32 9.11 -3.17 -11.27
N TYR A 33 10.18 -3.68 -11.87
CA TYR A 33 10.63 -3.30 -13.19
C TYR A 33 9.64 -3.73 -14.28
N PHE A 34 9.19 -5.00 -14.26
CA PHE A 34 8.16 -5.50 -15.18
C PHE A 34 6.87 -4.67 -15.09
N PHE A 35 6.42 -4.37 -13.87
CA PHE A 35 5.23 -3.54 -13.66
C PHE A 35 5.38 -2.15 -14.29
N SER A 36 6.52 -1.49 -14.06
CA SER A 36 6.82 -0.16 -14.62
C SER A 36 6.84 -0.17 -16.15
N GLN A 37 7.37 -1.22 -16.79
CA GLN A 37 7.31 -1.37 -18.25
C GLN A 37 5.87 -1.52 -18.76
N ARG A 38 5.01 -2.23 -18.01
CA ARG A 38 3.65 -2.55 -18.44
C ARG A 38 2.61 -1.45 -18.19
N PHE A 39 2.75 -0.72 -17.09
CA PHE A 39 1.79 0.29 -16.61
C PHE A 39 2.40 1.70 -16.53
N GLY A 40 3.69 1.86 -16.80
CA GLY A 40 4.39 3.13 -16.68
C GLY A 40 4.70 3.54 -15.24
N GLY A 41 5.24 4.76 -15.13
CA GLY A 41 5.67 5.33 -13.86
C GLY A 41 7.02 4.78 -13.39
N SER A 42 7.62 5.43 -12.40
CA SER A 42 8.94 5.06 -11.89
C SER A 42 8.91 3.74 -11.12
N PHE A 43 9.92 2.89 -11.33
CA PHE A 43 10.11 1.65 -10.56
C PHE A 43 10.66 1.88 -9.15
N VAL A 44 11.12 3.10 -8.80
CA VAL A 44 11.68 3.41 -7.47
C VAL A 44 10.77 4.27 -6.59
N LYS A 45 9.84 5.04 -7.16
CA LYS A 45 8.94 5.90 -6.38
C LYS A 45 7.84 5.07 -5.67
N THR A 46 7.54 5.45 -4.43
CA THR A 46 6.41 4.92 -3.64
C THR A 46 5.07 5.14 -4.35
N PHE A 47 4.84 6.36 -4.84
CA PHE A 47 3.64 6.75 -5.58
C PHE A 47 4.05 7.13 -7.02
N PRO A 48 4.27 6.13 -7.89
CA PRO A 48 4.63 6.40 -9.28
C PRO A 48 3.44 7.06 -10.01
N LYS A 49 3.72 7.98 -10.93
CA LYS A 49 2.72 8.53 -11.84
C LYS A 49 2.99 8.02 -13.26
N PRO A 50 2.09 7.22 -13.84
CA PRO A 50 2.17 6.86 -15.25
C PRO A 50 2.10 8.08 -16.17
N SER A 51 2.62 7.95 -17.39
CA SER A 51 2.52 9.02 -18.39
C SER A 51 1.10 9.13 -18.94
N ALA A 52 0.75 10.29 -19.53
CA ALA A 52 -0.57 10.50 -20.14
C ALA A 52 -0.95 9.39 -21.14
N LYS A 53 0.01 8.94 -21.96
CA LYS A 53 -0.18 7.82 -22.91
C LYS A 53 -0.55 6.50 -22.23
N MET A 54 0.06 6.20 -21.08
CA MET A 54 -0.27 4.99 -20.32
C MET A 54 -1.63 5.12 -19.64
N LEU A 55 -1.93 6.31 -19.09
CA LEU A 55 -3.24 6.61 -18.51
C LEU A 55 -4.37 6.51 -19.55
N GLU A 56 -4.17 7.00 -20.78
CA GLU A 56 -5.13 6.82 -21.87
C GLU A 56 -5.38 5.34 -22.19
N ARG A 57 -4.32 4.51 -22.11
CA ARG A 57 -4.42 3.08 -22.43
C ARG A 57 -5.15 2.26 -21.37
N HIS A 58 -4.94 2.54 -20.08
CA HIS A 58 -5.43 1.66 -19.00
C HIS A 58 -6.09 2.38 -17.82
N GLY A 59 -6.00 3.71 -17.72
CA GLY A 59 -6.70 4.50 -16.70
C GLY A 59 -6.28 4.25 -15.26
N ILE A 60 -5.06 3.76 -15.00
CA ILE A 60 -4.59 3.42 -13.64
C ILE A 60 -3.60 4.48 -13.19
N ASP A 61 -3.96 5.28 -12.18
CA ASP A 61 -3.16 6.38 -11.64
C ASP A 61 -3.01 6.34 -10.10
N ASP A 62 -3.60 5.33 -9.46
CA ASP A 62 -3.79 5.23 -8.00
C ASP A 62 -2.85 4.21 -7.37
N LEU A 63 -1.58 4.19 -7.78
CA LEU A 63 -0.60 3.20 -7.37
C LEU A 63 0.13 3.57 -6.07
N GLY A 64 0.41 2.58 -5.22
CA GLY A 64 1.23 2.73 -4.01
C GLY A 64 2.11 1.49 -3.75
N PHE A 65 3.42 1.70 -3.60
CA PHE A 65 4.43 0.65 -3.45
C PHE A 65 5.24 0.84 -2.17
N PHE A 66 5.09 -0.08 -1.23
CA PHE A 66 5.73 0.00 0.09
C PHE A 66 6.70 -1.16 0.30
N SER A 67 7.88 -0.85 0.85
CA SER A 67 8.81 -1.88 1.30
C SER A 67 8.52 -2.22 2.75
N LEU A 68 8.37 -3.51 3.08
CA LEU A 68 8.22 -3.96 4.46
C LEU A 68 9.51 -3.70 5.29
N LEU A 69 10.66 -3.52 4.64
CA LEU A 69 11.90 -3.10 5.31
C LEU A 69 11.78 -1.68 5.91
N TYR A 70 11.07 -0.78 5.24
CA TYR A 70 10.89 0.61 5.69
C TYR A 70 9.55 0.83 6.41
N ASN A 71 8.53 0.05 6.06
CA ASN A 71 7.19 0.10 6.65
C ASN A 71 6.79 -1.32 7.10
N PRO A 72 7.36 -1.80 8.22
CA PRO A 72 7.17 -3.20 8.67
C PRO A 72 5.72 -3.54 9.02
N HIS A 73 4.89 -2.51 9.24
CA HIS A 73 3.49 -2.64 9.59
C HIS A 73 2.52 -2.27 8.47
N ALA A 74 3.02 -2.05 7.24
CA ALA A 74 2.15 -1.97 6.07
C ALA A 74 1.36 -3.30 5.91
N PRO A 75 0.25 -3.32 5.13
CA PRO A 75 -0.49 -4.54 4.85
C PRO A 75 0.43 -5.70 4.43
N GLN A 76 0.48 -6.76 5.24
CA GLN A 76 1.44 -7.85 5.04
C GLN A 76 0.88 -8.97 4.14
N VAL A 77 -0.45 -9.07 4.07
CA VAL A 77 -1.17 -10.06 3.25
C VAL A 77 -2.35 -9.38 2.55
N PRO A 78 -2.89 -9.98 1.48
CA PRO A 78 -4.04 -9.42 0.78
C PRO A 78 -5.22 -9.19 1.73
N GLY A 79 -5.75 -7.97 1.73
CA GLY A 79 -6.90 -7.58 2.53
C GLY A 79 -6.57 -7.11 3.95
N ALA A 80 -5.33 -7.27 4.41
CA ALA A 80 -4.96 -6.85 5.76
C ALA A 80 -4.89 -5.32 5.88
N PRO A 81 -5.38 -4.73 6.98
CA PRO A 81 -5.06 -3.34 7.29
C PRO A 81 -3.57 -3.18 7.64
N GLY A 82 -3.10 -1.93 7.69
CA GLY A 82 -1.72 -1.64 8.09
C GLY A 82 -1.47 -0.19 8.45
N LEU A 83 -0.25 0.07 8.91
CA LEU A 83 0.29 1.38 9.28
C LEU A 83 1.48 1.74 8.41
N ILE A 84 1.50 2.98 7.94
CA ILE A 84 2.55 3.53 7.10
C ILE A 84 3.06 4.79 7.76
N TYR A 85 4.38 4.94 7.78
CA TYR A 85 5.04 6.11 8.33
C TYR A 85 5.22 7.17 7.24
N SER A 86 4.90 8.41 7.56
CA SER A 86 5.11 9.57 6.68
C SER A 86 5.83 10.65 7.46
N CYS A 87 6.82 11.29 6.84
CA CYS A 87 7.49 12.46 7.39
C CYS A 87 6.72 13.77 7.11
N GLN A 88 5.58 13.69 6.41
CA GLN A 88 4.72 14.81 6.07
C GLN A 88 3.36 14.64 6.74
N ASP A 89 2.89 15.71 7.40
CA ASP A 89 1.56 15.79 8.04
C ASP A 89 0.41 15.83 7.02
N THR A 90 0.72 16.01 5.74
CA THR A 90 -0.23 15.98 4.65
C THR A 90 -0.56 14.55 4.26
N VAL A 91 -1.49 13.93 4.99
CA VAL A 91 -2.36 12.91 4.39
C VAL A 91 -3.29 13.68 3.43
N GLY A 92 -2.76 14.10 2.29
CA GLY A 92 -3.57 14.71 1.23
C GLY A 92 -4.73 13.76 0.92
N GLU A 93 -5.95 14.29 0.99
CA GLU A 93 -7.25 13.63 0.78
C GLU A 93 -7.17 12.13 0.48
N LEU A 94 -7.46 11.30 1.48
CA LEU A 94 -8.25 10.04 1.44
C LEU A 94 -8.29 9.21 0.14
N GLN A 95 -7.25 9.24 -0.70
CA GLN A 95 -7.28 8.61 -2.01
C GLN A 95 -7.07 7.11 -1.80
N SER A 96 -8.10 6.35 -2.17
CA SER A 96 -8.00 4.90 -2.27
C SER A 96 -6.95 4.54 -3.32
N ARG A 97 -5.90 3.80 -2.94
CA ARG A 97 -4.83 3.36 -3.84
C ARG A 97 -4.74 1.85 -3.91
N ARG A 98 -4.36 1.33 -5.08
CA ARG A 98 -3.88 -0.04 -5.26
C ARG A 98 -2.52 -0.17 -4.59
N MET A 99 -2.47 -0.93 -3.52
CA MET A 99 -1.26 -1.11 -2.72
C MET A 99 -0.53 -2.39 -3.07
N PHE A 100 0.79 -2.28 -3.10
CA PHE A 100 1.70 -3.38 -3.30
C PHE A 100 2.80 -3.33 -2.25
N VAL A 101 3.19 -4.49 -1.74
CA VAL A 101 4.28 -4.61 -0.77
C VAL A 101 5.42 -5.45 -1.32
N ARG A 102 6.65 -5.05 -0.99
CA ARG A 102 7.85 -5.83 -1.31
C ARG A 102 8.02 -6.92 -0.26
N LEU A 103 8.06 -8.17 -0.72
CA LEU A 103 8.38 -9.33 0.10
C LEU A 103 9.89 -9.66 0.02
N ASP A 104 10.45 -9.55 -1.18
CA ASP A 104 11.88 -9.80 -1.45
C ASP A 104 12.34 -9.03 -2.70
N ASP A 105 13.57 -9.24 -3.14
CA ASP A 105 14.09 -8.82 -4.44
C ASP A 105 13.17 -9.32 -5.56
N GLU A 106 12.74 -8.41 -6.43
CA GLU A 106 11.82 -8.68 -7.54
C GLU A 106 10.46 -9.30 -7.17
N GLN A 107 10.12 -9.39 -5.88
CA GLN A 107 8.88 -9.99 -5.39
C GLN A 107 7.98 -8.93 -4.77
N TRP A 108 7.04 -8.45 -5.57
CA TRP A 108 5.98 -7.53 -5.12
C TRP A 108 4.63 -8.21 -5.16
N LEU A 109 3.89 -8.03 -4.08
CA LEU A 109 2.57 -8.60 -3.87
C LEU A 109 1.51 -7.51 -3.88
N TYR A 110 0.42 -7.70 -4.63
CA TYR A 110 -0.77 -6.86 -4.50
C TYR A 110 -1.53 -7.22 -3.24
N VAL A 111 -1.77 -6.23 -2.38
CA VAL A 111 -2.43 -6.42 -1.08
C VAL A 111 -3.85 -5.87 -1.03
N GLY A 112 -4.30 -5.19 -2.09
CA GLY A 112 -5.66 -4.66 -2.20
C GLY A 112 -5.71 -3.14 -2.36
N ARG A 113 -6.94 -2.62 -2.46
CA ARG A 113 -7.20 -1.17 -2.46
C ARG A 113 -7.31 -0.67 -1.03
N HIS A 114 -6.59 0.41 -0.71
CA HIS A 114 -6.53 0.97 0.64
C HIS A 114 -6.78 2.47 0.63
N THR A 115 -7.61 2.92 1.55
CA THR A 115 -7.79 4.34 1.86
C THR A 115 -6.90 4.70 3.04
N PHE A 116 -6.11 5.75 2.89
CA PHE A 116 -5.21 6.24 3.93
C PHE A 116 -5.95 7.19 4.84
N THR A 117 -5.89 6.96 6.15
CA THR A 117 -6.40 7.89 7.16
C THR A 117 -5.28 8.26 8.12
N ALA A 118 -5.36 9.45 8.70
CA ALA A 118 -4.49 9.79 9.81
C ALA A 118 -4.75 8.80 10.96
N ALA A 119 -3.71 8.14 11.45
CA ALA A 119 -3.85 7.26 12.58
C ALA A 119 -4.26 8.11 13.81
N PRO A 120 -5.31 7.74 14.57
CA PRO A 120 -5.78 8.55 15.67
C PRO A 120 -4.65 8.85 16.65
N LEU A 121 -4.62 10.09 17.15
CA LEU A 121 -3.76 10.46 18.27
C LEU A 121 -4.26 9.64 19.47
N ALA A 122 -3.37 8.92 20.13
CA ALA A 122 -3.73 8.31 21.40
C ALA A 122 -4.07 9.45 22.36
N HIS A 123 -5.33 9.57 22.78
CA HIS A 123 -5.67 10.41 23.92
C HIS A 123 -4.89 9.86 25.12
N GLY A 124 -3.93 10.64 25.61
CA GLY A 124 -3.25 10.36 26.86
C GLY A 124 -4.30 10.32 27.97
N GLY A 125 -4.36 9.19 28.67
CA GLY A 125 -5.01 9.11 29.98
C GLY A 125 -4.12 9.67 31.06
#